data_AF-A0A399ZHE0-F1
#
_entry.id   AF-A0A399ZHE0-F1
#
_cell.length_a   1.000
_cell.length_b   1.000
_cell.length_c   1.000
_cell.angle_alpha   90.00
_cell.angle_beta   90.00
_cell.angle_gamma   90.00
#
_symmetry.space_group_name_H-M   'P 1'
#
loop_
_entity.id
_entity.type
_entity.pdbx_description
1 polymer ?
#
loop_
_entity_poly.entity_id
_entity_poly.type
_entity_poly.pdbx_seq_one_letter_code
_entity_poly.pdbx_strand_id
1 'polypeptide(L)'
;MDNRISYQNLIDREIDRQIAEKTIAHPQYVVPEPPDRTIYMRRYFNQTLQQEMILRVVMEEGVAESVVITLHKTSQIARYLKDINHESHL
;
A
#
# COMPACT_ATOMS: atom_id res chain seq x y z
N MET A 1 -17.31 -3.39 0.32
CA MET A 1 -16.26 -4.42 0.35
C MET A 1 -15.51 -4.22 1.65
N ASP A 2 -15.60 -5.18 2.58
CA ASP A 2 -14.87 -5.13 3.84
C ASP A 2 -13.47 -5.70 3.61
N ASN A 3 -12.45 -4.85 3.68
CA ASN A 3 -11.06 -5.25 3.57
C ASN A 3 -10.56 -5.73 4.94
N ARG A 4 -10.16 -7.01 5.07
CA ARG A 4 -9.58 -7.51 6.33
C ARG A 4 -8.09 -7.21 6.39
N ILE A 5 -7.71 -6.30 7.29
CA ILE A 5 -6.32 -6.01 7.64
C ILE A 5 -5.93 -6.85 8.86
N SER A 6 -4.86 -7.63 8.78
CA SER A 6 -4.30 -8.29 9.97
C SER A 6 -3.66 -7.26 10.90
N TYR A 7 -4.19 -7.15 12.13
CA TYR A 7 -3.70 -6.20 13.14
C TYR A 7 -2.25 -6.50 13.57
N GLN A 8 -1.88 -7.79 13.63
CA GLN A 8 -0.51 -8.19 13.98
C GLN A 8 0.51 -7.71 12.94
N ASN A 9 0.18 -7.79 11.65
CA ASN A 9 1.05 -7.32 10.57
C ASN A 9 1.30 -5.80 10.62
N LEU A 10 0.35 -5.02 11.13
CA LEU A 10 0.51 -3.58 11.33
C LEU A 10 1.48 -3.28 12.47
N ILE A 11 1.34 -4.01 13.59
CA ILE A 11 2.19 -3.87 14.77
C ILE A 11 3.64 -4.24 14.44
N ASP A 12 3.86 -5.41 13.85
CA ASP A 12 5.20 -5.93 13.55
C ASP A 12 6.00 -5.01 12.61
N ARG A 13 5.29 -4.19 11.82
CA ARG A 13 5.88 -3.27 10.85
C ARG A 13 5.83 -1.81 11.26
N GLU A 14 5.32 -1.53 12.47
CA GLU A 14 5.10 -0.19 13.01
C GLU A 14 4.38 0.72 12.01
N ILE A 15 3.29 0.22 11.45
CA ILE A 15 2.45 0.94 10.50
C ILE A 15 1.22 1.43 11.25
N ASP A 16 1.03 2.75 11.24
CA ASP A 16 -0.17 3.36 11.78
C ASP A 16 -1.41 2.84 11.04
N ARG A 17 -2.37 2.32 11.83
CA ARG A 17 -3.61 1.77 11.32
C ARG A 17 -4.41 2.77 10.48
N GLN A 18 -4.49 4.02 10.89
CA GLN A 18 -5.21 5.05 10.15
C GLN A 18 -4.57 5.32 8.79
N ILE A 19 -3.23 5.26 8.72
CA ILE A 19 -2.51 5.39 7.45
C ILE A 19 -2.80 4.20 6.54
N ALA A 20 -2.83 2.97 7.08
CA ALA A 20 -3.20 1.78 6.32
C ALA A 20 -4.63 1.84 5.79
N GLU A 21 -5.61 2.12 6.65
CA GLU A 21 -7.03 2.25 6.27
C GLU A 21 -7.24 3.35 5.22
N LYS A 22 -6.59 4.51 5.39
CA LYS A 22 -6.66 5.63 4.45
C LYS A 22 -5.98 5.33 3.12
N THR A 23 -4.94 4.51 3.12
CA THR A 23 -4.28 4.06 1.88
C THR A 23 -5.18 3.12 1.09
N ILE A 24 -5.93 2.26 1.79
CA ILE A 24 -6.88 1.33 1.17
C ILE A 24 -8.14 2.05 0.67
N ALA A 25 -8.73 2.91 1.49
CA ALA A 25 -9.97 3.61 1.15
C ALA A 25 -9.76 4.67 0.05
N HIS A 26 -8.59 5.32 0.05
CA HIS A 26 -8.28 6.45 -0.83
C HIS A 26 -6.81 6.37 -1.29
N PRO A 27 -6.44 5.39 -2.12
CA PRO A 27 -5.09 5.32 -2.67
C PRO A 27 -4.77 6.56 -3.51
N GLN A 28 -3.51 7.02 -3.47
CA GLN A 28 -3.02 8.00 -4.43
C GLN A 28 -2.61 7.33 -5.75
N TYR A 29 -2.14 6.09 -5.67
CA TYR A 29 -1.79 5.29 -6.84
C TYR A 29 -2.32 3.87 -6.66
N VAL A 30 -2.76 3.29 -7.77
CA VAL A 30 -3.22 1.91 -7.87
C VAL A 30 -2.42 1.25 -8.97
N VAL A 31 -1.67 0.20 -8.63
CA VAL A 31 -0.76 -0.49 -9.55
C VAL A 31 -1.19 -1.94 -9.66
N PRO A 32 -1.62 -2.43 -10.83
CA PRO A 32 -1.84 -3.86 -11.04
C PRO A 32 -0.53 -4.65 -10.85
N GLU A 33 -0.56 -5.72 -10.08
CA GLU A 33 0.57 -6.66 -9.93
C GLU A 33 0.07 -8.07 -10.32
N PRO A 34 0.26 -8.48 -11.58
CA PRO A 34 -0.23 -9.77 -12.06
C PRO A 34 0.30 -10.95 -11.23
N PRO A 35 -0.48 -12.05 -11.09
CA PRO A 35 -1.73 -12.31 -11.80
C PRO A 35 -2.97 -11.65 -11.19
N ASP A 36 -3.11 -11.64 -9.86
CA ASP A 36 -4.39 -11.34 -9.19
C ASP A 36 -4.24 -10.31 -8.05
N ARG A 37 -3.18 -9.50 -8.10
CA ARG A 37 -2.88 -8.53 -7.05
C ARG A 37 -2.98 -7.11 -7.55
N THR A 38 -3.27 -6.24 -6.60
CA THR A 38 -3.29 -4.80 -6.81
C THR A 38 -2.57 -4.14 -5.65
N ILE A 39 -1.65 -3.23 -5.96
CA ILE A 39 -0.91 -2.47 -4.96
C ILE A 39 -1.54 -1.09 -4.83
N TYR A 40 -2.05 -0.80 -3.63
CA TYR A 40 -2.52 0.53 -3.24
C TYR A 40 -1.39 1.30 -2.58
N MET A 41 -1.13 2.52 -3.06
CA MET A 41 -0.01 3.32 -2.58
C MET A 41 -0.44 4.71 -2.17
N ARG A 42 0.15 5.20 -1.09
CA ARG A 42 -0.08 6.57 -0.59
C ARG A 42 1.16 7.14 0.09
N ARG A 43 1.48 8.39 -0.24
CA ARG A 43 2.49 9.19 0.47
C ARG A 43 1.92 9.65 1.82
N TYR A 44 2.74 9.60 2.85
CA TYR A 44 2.43 10.11 4.18
C TYR A 44 3.70 10.60 4.87
N PHE A 45 3.56 11.53 5.81
CA PHE A 45 4.66 11.94 6.67
C PHE A 45 4.73 10.99 7.87
N ASN A 46 5.85 10.29 8.03
CA ASN A 46 6.06 9.41 9.18
C ASN A 46 6.63 10.22 10.34
N GLN A 47 5.84 10.39 11.41
CA GLN A 47 6.25 11.19 12.58
C GLN A 47 7.40 10.57 13.36
N THR A 48 7.54 9.25 13.40
CA THR A 48 8.65 8.58 14.09
C THR A 48 9.97 8.80 13.36
N LEU A 49 9.95 8.70 12.03
CA LEU A 49 11.14 8.83 11.18
C LEU A 49 11.39 10.26 10.69
N GLN A 50 10.49 11.20 11.00
CA GLN A 50 10.54 12.62 10.60
C GLN A 50 10.80 12.82 9.09
N GLN A 51 10.19 11.97 8.26
CA GLN A 51 10.39 12.03 6.81
C GLN A 51 9.13 11.60 6.05
N GLU A 52 9.08 11.98 4.79
CA GLU A 52 8.06 11.50 3.89
C GLU A 52 8.32 10.05 3.46
N MET A 53 7.27 9.25 3.48
CA MET A 53 7.29 7.83 3.16
C MET A 53 6.14 7.52 2.19
N ILE A 54 6.27 6.42 1.45
CA ILE A 54 5.14 5.77 0.79
C ILE A 54 4.77 4.54 1.60
N LEU A 55 3.48 4.36 1.87
CA LEU A 55 2.91 3.07 2.25
C LEU A 55 2.47 2.34 0.98
N ARG A 56 2.89 1.09 0.83
CA ARG A 56 2.42 0.15 -0.19
C ARG A 56 1.60 -0.92 0.49
N VAL A 57 0.39 -1.16 0.00
CA VAL A 57 -0.54 -2.19 0.48
C VAL A 57 -0.82 -3.14 -0.67
N VAL A 58 -0.34 -4.37 -0.56
CA VAL A 58 -0.59 -5.42 -1.55
C VAL A 58 -1.93 -6.07 -1.21
N MET A 59 -2.89 -5.91 -2.10
CA MET A 59 -4.21 -6.51 -2.04
C MET A 59 -4.23 -7.71 -2.99
N GLU A 60 -4.86 -8.79 -2.57
CA GLU A 60 -5.29 -9.86 -3.47
C GLU A 60 -6.81 -9.80 -3.56
N GLU A 61 -7.33 -9.71 -4.77
CA GLU A 61 -8.77 -9.64 -5.01
C GLU A 61 -9.34 -11.06 -5.09
N GLY A 62 -10.04 -11.48 -4.02
CA GLY A 62 -10.82 -12.70 -4.03
C GLY A 62 -12.24 -12.47 -4.52
N VAL A 63 -12.91 -13.53 -4.98
CA VAL A 63 -14.30 -13.50 -5.49
C VAL A 63 -15.31 -12.99 -4.44
N ALA A 64 -15.02 -13.19 -3.14
CA ALA A 64 -15.90 -12.78 -2.04
C ALA A 64 -15.34 -11.63 -1.20
N GLU A 65 -14.01 -11.54 -1.05
CA GLU A 65 -13.35 -10.59 -0.18
C GLU A 65 -11.95 -10.26 -0.68
N SER A 66 -11.54 -9.00 -0.52
CA SER A 66 -10.18 -8.53 -0.80
C SER A 66 -9.36 -8.64 0.48
N VAL A 67 -8.19 -9.26 0.40
CA VAL A 67 -7.32 -9.53 1.55
C VAL A 67 -6.06 -8.70 1.45
N VAL A 68 -5.64 -8.08 2.56
CA VAL A 68 -4.32 -7.46 2.65
C VAL A 68 -3.27 -8.56 2.82
N ILE A 69 -2.48 -8.79 1.78
CA ILE A 69 -1.39 -9.78 1.80
C ILE A 69 -0.18 -9.23 2.53
N THR A 70 0.19 -7.97 2.26
CA THR A 70 1.39 -7.34 2.83
C THR A 70 1.25 -5.83 2.86
N LEU A 71 1.82 -5.21 3.89
CA LEU A 71 2.02 -3.76 3.96
C LEU A 71 3.49 -3.44 4.16
N HIS A 72 4.06 -2.48 3.44
CA HIS A 72 5.42 -2.00 3.72
C HIS A 72 5.56 -0.50 3.46
N LYS A 73 6.31 0.16 4.34
CA LYS A 73 6.67 1.58 4.23
C LYS A 73 8.07 1.72 3.63
N THR A 74 8.27 2.72 2.77
CA THR A 74 9.56 2.98 2.12
C THR A 74 9.78 4.47 1.86
N SER A 75 11.03 4.92 2.00
CA SER A 75 11.46 6.28 1.65
C SER A 75 11.94 6.41 0.19
N GLN A 76 11.98 5.31 -0.58
CA GLN A 76 12.43 5.30 -1.98
C GLN A 76 11.37 5.85 -2.95
N ILE A 77 10.84 7.04 -2.65
CA ILE A 77 9.70 7.65 -3.36
C ILE A 77 9.95 7.74 -4.87
N ALA A 78 11.10 8.28 -5.27
CA ALA A 78 11.43 8.49 -6.69
C ALA A 78 11.46 7.19 -7.50
N ARG A 79 11.97 6.10 -6.92
CA ARG A 79 12.01 4.79 -7.56
C ARG A 79 10.59 4.30 -7.85
N TYR A 80 9.73 4.31 -6.84
CA TYR A 80 8.38 3.79 -6.96
C TYR A 80 7.48 4.63 -7.85
N LEU A 81 7.64 5.96 -7.87
CA LEU A 81 6.93 6.81 -8.82
C LEU A 81 7.41 6.59 -10.26
N LYS A 82 8.70 6.30 -10.46
CA LYS A 82 9.23 5.96 -11.78
C LYS A 82 8.66 4.63 -12.29
N ASP A 83 8.59 3.62 -11.43
CA ASP A 83 8.05 2.30 -11.79
C ASP A 83 6.58 2.40 -12.21
N ILE A 84 5.75 3.17 -11.49
CA ILE A 84 4.36 3.47 -11.87
C ILE A 84 4.26 4.06 -13.29
N ASN A 85 5.12 5.03 -13.59
CA ASN A 85 5.11 5.69 -14.90
C ASN A 85 5.60 4.78 -16.03
N HIS A 86 6.37 3.73 -15.73
CA HIS A 86 6.86 2.79 -16.74
C HIS A 86 5.83 1.73 -17.12
N GLU A 87 5.01 1.28 -16.16
CA GLU A 87 3.93 0.31 -16.38
C GLU A 87 2.68 0.91 -17.05
N SER A 88 2.58 2.24 -17.10
CA SER A 88 1.48 2.95 -17.79
C SER A 88 1.63 3.00 -19.33
N HIS A 89 2.66 2.37 -19.90
CA HIS A 89 3.02 2.41 -21.32
C HIS A 89 3.05 1.04 -22.01
N LEU A 90 2.49 0.00 -21.39
CA LEU A 90 2.33 -1.34 -21.97
C LEU A 90 0.85 -1.68 -22.19
#